data_AF-A0A8J3RXG9-F1
#
_entry.id   AF-A0A8J3RXG9-F1
#
_cell.length_a   1.000
_cell.length_b   1.000
_cell.length_c   1.000
_cell.angle_alpha   90.00
_cell.angle_beta   90.00
_cell.angle_gamma   90.00
#
_symmetry.space_group_name_H-M   'P 1'
#
loop_
_entity.id
_entity.type
_entity.pdbx_description
1 polymer ?
#
loop_
_entity_poly.entity_id
_entity_poly.type
_entity_poly.pdbx_seq_one_letter_code
_entity_poly.pdbx_strand_id
1 'polypeptide(L)'
;MRTPVPPRDRGVPARPDAGFTLVEMLVAIAVIGVVMSALAVFFTNSMNFAGQQRGKQVAVQLAGDAIERARALKGTSLAAGRGKTSSEDQWKSAHPKASTYLGSMERAWDKDSALNAGAKAPLPTKPNIVTVNGVKYEQNWYVGHCVQQVVTASAQEQTCVKPGPVSGPADVPFYRVVVAVSWPHKGCENGQCVYVTSTLISSVGDPVFYIKRPAPLIGNPGTSYAYRTVATNLQLTASGGQLPLTWKVTGQPTGLSASESGLISGTPTQLGTSTVTATVTDRRGDTDTVEFSMVVNDLPKLTDVEDQVTQIGTAVSLAIPASGGRTPLTWSATGLPTGLSINALTGVVSGTPTTYQTRSVTVTVTDKGGKTASVAFTWKVLTLKLSDPGTRTDYIRDQISGVRLTPTGGSAPYTWRAENLPDGLQIDASTGEISGTVRWGTRYLSTVYVKDRMGDEVSRTFVWDILARQVNDLRVTAPSPSAPDQTGTAGQPVAFTVRASGGSNSGYNTWSATGLPPGLGIAQSGQYDGRITGTPTTPGTYVVELKVVDSAQKWATLMFTWTVR
;
A
#
# COMPACT_ATOMS: atom_id res chain seq x y z
N MET A 1 -76.97 -12.92 -20.85
CA MET A 1 -76.27 -14.23 -21.02
C MET A 1 -74.77 -14.00 -20.96
N ARG A 2 -74.05 -14.97 -20.39
CA ARG A 2 -72.64 -14.97 -19.94
C ARG A 2 -71.60 -14.39 -20.92
N THR A 3 -70.57 -13.76 -20.35
CA THR A 3 -69.22 -13.63 -20.93
C THR A 3 -68.15 -13.93 -19.86
N PRO A 4 -66.93 -14.37 -20.24
CA PRO A 4 -66.20 -15.46 -19.57
C PRO A 4 -64.90 -15.05 -18.81
N VAL A 5 -64.38 -16.00 -18.03
CA VAL A 5 -63.20 -15.93 -17.14
C VAL A 5 -61.92 -16.46 -17.84
N PRO A 6 -60.71 -15.90 -17.59
CA PRO A 6 -59.45 -16.36 -18.21
C PRO A 6 -58.70 -17.45 -17.39
N PRO A 7 -57.75 -18.20 -18.01
CA PRO A 7 -57.11 -19.38 -17.41
C PRO A 7 -55.80 -19.08 -16.64
N ARG A 8 -55.47 -19.99 -15.70
CA ARG A 8 -54.25 -20.02 -14.85
C ARG A 8 -53.06 -20.69 -15.56
N ASP A 9 -51.87 -20.10 -15.37
CA ASP A 9 -50.59 -20.53 -15.92
C ASP A 9 -49.95 -21.70 -15.13
N ARG A 10 -49.26 -22.61 -15.83
CA ARG A 10 -48.69 -23.88 -15.31
C ARG A 10 -47.19 -23.76 -15.04
N GLY A 11 -46.74 -24.36 -13.93
CA GLY A 11 -45.34 -24.41 -13.50
C GLY A 11 -44.41 -25.31 -14.33
N VAL A 12 -43.12 -24.98 -14.24
CA VAL A 12 -41.94 -25.62 -14.88
C VAL A 12 -41.58 -26.95 -14.18
N PRO A 13 -41.14 -28.02 -14.88
CA PRO A 13 -40.73 -29.29 -14.24
C PRO A 13 -39.25 -29.32 -13.79
N ALA A 14 -38.99 -30.00 -12.66
CA ALA A 14 -37.67 -30.26 -12.10
C ALA A 14 -36.94 -31.44 -12.79
N ARG A 15 -35.60 -31.37 -12.87
CA ARG A 15 -34.72 -32.43 -13.41
C ARG A 15 -34.59 -33.63 -12.43
N PRO A 16 -34.42 -34.88 -12.91
CA PRO A 16 -34.15 -36.03 -12.06
C PRO A 16 -32.65 -36.19 -11.79
N ASP A 17 -32.27 -36.36 -10.51
CA ASP A 17 -30.91 -36.73 -10.08
C ASP A 17 -30.63 -38.20 -10.44
N ALA A 18 -29.55 -38.44 -11.19
CA ALA A 18 -29.09 -39.78 -11.51
C ALA A 18 -28.29 -40.38 -10.32
N GLY A 19 -28.74 -41.52 -9.80
CA GLY A 19 -28.01 -42.27 -8.77
C GLY A 19 -26.77 -42.99 -9.33
N PHE A 20 -25.79 -43.25 -8.45
CA PHE A 20 -24.52 -43.90 -8.78
C PHE A 20 -24.70 -45.31 -9.35
N THR A 21 -23.90 -45.64 -10.36
CA THR A 21 -23.89 -46.95 -11.03
C THR A 21 -23.19 -48.02 -10.17
N LEU A 22 -23.53 -49.30 -10.40
CA LEU A 22 -22.93 -50.43 -9.68
C LEU A 22 -21.40 -50.52 -9.88
N VAL A 23 -20.92 -50.08 -11.05
CA VAL A 23 -19.49 -49.99 -11.36
C VAL A 23 -18.81 -48.93 -10.49
N GLU A 24 -19.44 -47.76 -10.29
CA GLU A 24 -18.91 -46.73 -9.40
C GLU A 24 -18.83 -47.20 -7.95
N MET A 25 -19.80 -47.98 -7.47
CA MET A 25 -19.73 -48.56 -6.12
C MET A 25 -18.58 -49.55 -5.96
N LEU A 26 -18.35 -50.44 -6.94
CA LEU A 26 -17.26 -51.41 -6.86
C LEU A 26 -15.89 -50.74 -6.95
N VAL A 27 -15.75 -49.73 -7.81
CA VAL A 27 -14.53 -48.91 -7.90
C VAL A 27 -14.30 -48.15 -6.60
N ALA A 28 -15.35 -47.56 -6.01
CA ALA A 28 -15.24 -46.86 -4.73
C ALA A 28 -14.76 -47.79 -3.60
N ILE A 29 -15.31 -49.00 -3.48
CA ILE A 29 -14.89 -49.97 -2.46
C ILE A 29 -13.43 -50.40 -2.67
N ALA A 30 -13.02 -50.67 -3.91
CA ALA A 30 -11.65 -51.03 -4.23
C ALA A 30 -10.66 -49.89 -3.91
N VAL A 31 -11.01 -48.65 -4.25
CA VAL A 31 -10.21 -47.46 -3.94
C VAL A 31 -10.12 -47.26 -2.43
N ILE A 32 -11.23 -47.38 -1.70
CA ILE A 32 -11.24 -47.27 -0.23
C ILE A 32 -10.35 -48.35 0.40
N GLY A 33 -10.41 -49.60 -0.08
CA GLY A 33 -9.58 -50.69 0.43
C GLY A 33 -8.07 -50.44 0.25
N VAL A 34 -7.67 -49.94 -0.92
CA VAL A 34 -6.27 -49.56 -1.21
C VAL A 34 -5.84 -48.38 -0.34
N VAL A 35 -6.68 -47.35 -0.22
CA VAL A 35 -6.41 -46.16 0.60
C VAL A 35 -6.28 -46.53 2.08
N MET A 36 -7.18 -47.36 2.62
CA MET A 36 -7.12 -47.80 4.01
C MET A 36 -5.88 -48.65 4.32
N SER A 37 -5.46 -49.50 3.38
CA SER A 37 -4.23 -50.30 3.52
C SER A 37 -2.98 -49.41 3.54
N ALA A 38 -2.91 -48.41 2.66
CA ALA A 38 -1.82 -47.43 2.64
C ALA A 38 -1.79 -46.57 3.92
N LEU A 39 -2.96 -46.16 4.42
CA LEU A 39 -3.10 -45.40 5.66
C LEU A 39 -2.60 -46.18 6.88
N ALA A 40 -2.84 -47.49 6.96
CA ALA A 40 -2.37 -48.31 8.08
C ALA A 40 -0.82 -48.41 8.14
N VAL A 41 -0.17 -48.58 6.98
CA VAL A 41 1.30 -48.59 6.87
C VAL A 41 1.87 -47.22 7.21
N PHE A 42 1.27 -46.14 6.67
CA PHE A 42 1.65 -44.77 7.00
C PHE A 42 1.53 -44.51 8.50
N PHE A 43 0.40 -44.83 9.12
CA PHE A 43 0.16 -44.64 10.55
C PHE A 43 1.17 -45.40 11.42
N THR A 44 1.47 -46.65 11.06
CA THR A 44 2.48 -47.47 11.78
C THR A 44 3.88 -46.87 11.68
N ASN A 45 4.29 -46.42 10.49
CA ASN A 45 5.57 -45.76 10.27
C ASN A 45 5.66 -44.40 11.00
N SER A 46 4.58 -43.62 10.98
CA SER A 46 4.48 -42.35 11.70
C SER A 46 4.58 -42.54 13.21
N MET A 47 3.90 -43.53 13.78
CA MET A 47 4.00 -43.85 15.21
C MET A 47 5.40 -44.33 15.60
N ASN A 48 6.04 -45.15 14.77
CA ASN A 48 7.40 -45.62 15.01
C ASN A 48 8.41 -44.45 14.97
N PHE A 49 8.26 -43.53 14.01
CA PHE A 49 9.08 -42.32 13.93
C PHE A 49 8.85 -41.38 15.12
N ALA A 50 7.59 -41.14 15.51
CA ALA A 50 7.25 -40.33 16.67
C ALA A 50 7.81 -40.94 17.98
N GLY A 51 7.72 -42.28 18.13
CA GLY A 51 8.33 -43.03 19.22
C GLY A 51 9.85 -42.87 19.25
N GLN A 52 10.51 -42.94 18.10
CA GLN A 52 11.96 -42.73 17.97
C GLN A 52 12.38 -41.32 18.39
N GLN A 53 11.67 -40.28 17.94
CA GLN A 53 11.97 -38.89 18.30
C GLN A 53 11.74 -38.62 19.79
N ARG A 54 10.62 -39.11 20.35
CA ARG A 54 10.34 -39.01 21.79
C ARG A 54 11.43 -39.72 22.59
N GLY A 55 11.82 -40.93 22.18
CA GLY A 55 12.89 -41.69 22.81
C GLY A 55 14.22 -40.95 22.81
N LYS A 56 14.56 -40.32 21.68
CA LYS A 56 15.76 -39.51 21.51
C LYS A 56 15.74 -38.25 22.38
N GLN A 57 14.63 -37.53 22.46
CA GLN A 57 14.51 -36.33 23.30
C GLN A 57 14.77 -36.65 24.78
N VAL A 58 14.15 -37.72 25.30
CA VAL A 58 14.39 -38.20 26.66
C VAL A 58 15.86 -38.58 26.85
N ALA A 59 16.47 -39.28 25.89
CA ALA A 59 17.88 -39.65 25.97
C ALA A 59 18.82 -38.43 25.97
N VAL A 60 18.52 -37.38 25.19
CA VAL A 60 19.28 -36.12 25.20
C VAL A 60 19.15 -35.42 26.55
N GLN A 61 17.94 -35.35 27.12
CA GLN A 61 17.72 -34.76 28.43
C GLN A 61 18.47 -35.53 29.53
N LEU A 62 18.32 -36.85 29.57
CA LEU A 62 19.05 -37.71 30.52
C LEU A 62 20.57 -37.62 30.35
N ALA A 63 21.05 -37.43 29.12
CA ALA A 63 22.47 -37.21 28.87
C ALA A 63 22.92 -35.81 29.33
N GLY A 64 22.09 -34.79 29.17
CA GLY A 64 22.30 -33.45 29.70
C GLY A 64 22.44 -33.46 31.22
N ASP A 65 21.48 -34.06 31.92
CA ASP A 65 21.51 -34.21 33.39
C ASP A 65 22.76 -34.97 33.86
N ALA A 66 23.15 -36.01 33.12
CA ALA A 66 24.35 -36.78 33.39
C ALA A 66 25.65 -36.00 33.14
N ILE A 67 25.66 -35.07 32.19
CA ILE A 67 26.78 -34.14 31.95
C ILE A 67 26.84 -33.07 33.04
N GLU A 68 25.70 -32.53 33.48
CA GLU A 68 25.66 -31.57 34.60
C GLU A 68 26.16 -32.21 35.90
N ARG A 69 25.81 -33.48 36.15
CA ARG A 69 26.39 -34.25 37.26
C ARG A 69 27.91 -34.38 37.15
N ALA A 70 28.45 -34.54 35.94
CA ALA A 70 29.90 -34.55 35.74
C ALA A 70 30.51 -33.17 35.97
N ARG A 71 29.89 -32.09 35.47
CA ARG A 71 30.36 -30.70 35.65
C ARG A 71 30.32 -30.25 37.12
N ALA A 72 29.41 -30.77 37.92
CA ALA A 72 29.34 -30.52 39.35
C ALA A 72 30.54 -31.09 40.12
N LEU A 73 31.27 -32.04 39.55
CA LEU A 73 32.47 -32.64 40.13
C LEU A 73 33.72 -31.88 39.66
N LYS A 74 34.64 -31.59 40.58
CA LYS A 74 35.88 -30.86 40.30
C LYS A 74 37.02 -31.81 39.97
N GLY A 75 37.79 -31.54 38.90
CA GLY A 75 39.07 -32.18 38.58
C GLY A 75 39.17 -33.67 38.94
N THR A 76 40.02 -34.01 39.90
CA THR A 76 40.28 -35.40 40.32
C THR A 76 39.07 -36.15 40.91
N SER A 77 38.03 -35.45 41.38
CA SER A 77 36.81 -36.10 41.90
C SER A 77 35.96 -36.80 40.84
N LEU A 78 36.25 -36.57 39.55
CA LEU A 78 35.63 -37.28 38.43
C LEU A 78 35.99 -38.76 38.37
N ALA A 79 37.19 -39.13 38.83
CA ALA A 79 37.64 -40.51 38.88
C ALA A 79 37.38 -41.19 40.23
N ALA A 80 37.03 -40.41 41.28
CA ALA A 80 36.91 -40.89 42.65
C ALA A 80 35.97 -42.09 42.80
N GLY A 81 36.38 -43.10 43.56
CA GLY A 81 35.59 -44.32 43.80
C GLY A 81 35.56 -45.31 42.64
N ARG A 82 36.15 -45.00 41.48
CA ARG A 82 36.19 -45.88 40.29
C ARG A 82 37.45 -46.74 40.34
N GLY A 83 37.30 -48.05 40.52
CA GLY A 83 38.41 -49.02 40.50
C GLY A 83 38.92 -49.31 39.08
N LYS A 84 40.17 -49.77 38.98
CA LYS A 84 40.83 -50.07 37.70
C LYS A 84 40.10 -51.13 36.87
N THR A 85 39.85 -52.32 37.43
CA THR A 85 39.24 -53.45 36.71
C THR A 85 37.82 -53.13 36.27
N SER A 86 37.00 -52.53 37.15
CA SER A 86 35.63 -52.17 36.78
C SER A 86 35.57 -51.08 35.71
N SER A 87 36.54 -50.16 35.70
CA SER A 87 36.67 -49.13 34.65
C SER A 87 37.10 -49.74 33.32
N GLU A 88 38.03 -50.71 33.33
CA GLU A 88 38.46 -51.44 32.14
C GLU A 88 37.33 -52.30 31.55
N ASP A 89 36.56 -52.99 32.39
CA ASP A 89 35.43 -53.81 31.98
C ASP A 89 34.33 -52.95 31.36
N GLN A 90 33.99 -51.81 32.00
CA GLN A 90 33.04 -50.85 31.43
C GLN A 90 33.51 -50.35 30.05
N TRP A 91 34.81 -50.05 29.91
CA TRP A 91 35.40 -49.56 28.67
C TRP A 91 35.35 -50.60 27.53
N LYS A 92 35.54 -51.89 27.86
CA LYS A 92 35.43 -52.99 26.89
C LYS A 92 33.98 -53.22 26.45
N SER A 93 33.03 -53.03 27.35
CA SER A 93 31.59 -53.14 27.06
C SER A 93 30.98 -51.88 26.40
N ALA A 94 31.79 -50.89 26.04
CA ALA A 94 31.30 -49.64 25.50
C ALA A 94 30.61 -49.83 24.14
N HIS A 95 29.46 -49.18 23.96
CA HIS A 95 28.75 -49.16 22.68
C HIS A 95 29.65 -48.53 21.60
N PRO A 96 29.67 -49.02 20.34
CA PRO A 96 30.54 -48.51 19.26
C PRO A 96 30.55 -46.97 19.10
N LYS A 97 29.38 -46.32 19.18
CA LYS A 97 29.26 -44.85 19.14
C LYS A 97 29.93 -44.11 20.31
N ALA A 98 30.11 -44.75 21.47
CA ALA A 98 30.86 -44.19 22.58
C ALA A 98 32.36 -44.43 22.37
N SER A 99 32.74 -45.61 21.87
CA SER A 99 34.12 -46.02 21.61
C SER A 99 34.92 -45.07 20.71
N THR A 100 34.26 -44.37 19.78
CA THR A 100 34.87 -43.31 18.96
C THR A 100 35.43 -42.16 19.80
N TYR A 101 34.76 -41.79 20.90
CA TYR A 101 35.24 -40.78 21.84
C TYR A 101 36.29 -41.34 22.80
N LEU A 102 36.21 -42.64 23.11
CA LEU A 102 37.13 -43.28 24.06
C LEU A 102 38.55 -43.39 23.49
N GLY A 103 38.72 -43.47 22.17
CA GLY A 103 40.03 -43.57 21.52
C GLY A 103 40.93 -42.34 21.67
N SER A 104 40.33 -41.16 21.93
CA SER A 104 41.04 -39.89 22.10
C SER A 104 41.37 -39.57 23.56
N MET A 105 41.19 -40.52 24.48
CA MET A 105 41.53 -40.33 25.89
C MET A 105 42.15 -41.58 26.50
N GLU A 106 42.92 -41.38 27.57
CA GLU A 106 43.44 -42.44 28.41
C GLU A 106 42.47 -42.70 29.56
N ARG A 107 42.20 -43.96 29.89
CA ARG A 107 41.28 -44.34 30.96
C ARG A 107 41.69 -43.73 32.30
N ALA A 108 40.72 -43.21 33.06
CA ALA A 108 40.94 -42.69 34.40
C ALA A 108 40.27 -43.59 35.46
N TRP A 109 40.97 -43.82 36.56
CA TRP A 109 40.46 -44.52 37.75
C TRP A 109 41.09 -43.92 39.00
N ASP A 110 40.44 -44.16 40.13
CA ASP A 110 40.92 -43.81 41.45
C ASP A 110 41.96 -44.84 41.91
N LYS A 111 43.19 -44.37 42.19
CA LYS A 111 44.31 -45.21 42.62
C LYS A 111 44.12 -45.77 44.03
N ASP A 112 43.31 -45.11 44.85
CA ASP A 112 43.07 -45.47 46.24
C ASP A 112 41.81 -46.36 46.40
N SER A 113 41.10 -46.61 45.30
CA SER A 113 39.93 -47.49 45.26
C SER A 113 40.29 -48.96 45.00
N ALA A 114 39.52 -49.88 45.58
CA ALA A 114 39.67 -51.30 45.29
C ALA A 114 39.49 -51.60 43.79
N LEU A 115 40.24 -52.57 43.26
CA LEU A 115 40.30 -52.88 41.82
C LEU A 115 38.92 -53.03 41.15
N ASN A 116 37.97 -53.66 41.85
CA ASN A 116 36.61 -53.92 41.36
C ASN A 116 35.55 -52.89 41.84
N ALA A 117 35.94 -51.85 42.58
CA ALA A 117 35.04 -50.78 43.03
C ALA A 117 34.58 -49.90 41.87
N GLY A 118 33.47 -49.17 42.01
CA GLY A 118 33.01 -48.22 40.98
C GLY A 118 31.50 -48.19 40.75
N ALA A 119 30.75 -49.20 41.22
CA ALA A 119 29.30 -49.19 41.13
C ALA A 119 28.63 -48.05 41.94
N LYS A 120 29.28 -47.60 43.02
CA LYS A 120 28.81 -46.51 43.89
C LYS A 120 29.58 -45.19 43.72
N ALA A 121 30.45 -45.10 42.71
CA ALA A 121 31.21 -43.88 42.46
C ALA A 121 30.26 -42.71 42.10
N PRO A 122 30.67 -41.44 42.31
CA PRO A 122 29.91 -40.29 41.85
C PRO A 122 29.58 -40.36 40.35
N LEU A 123 30.49 -40.93 39.55
CA LEU A 123 30.26 -41.37 38.17
C LEU A 123 30.43 -42.89 38.10
N PRO A 124 29.34 -43.69 38.18
CA PRO A 124 29.43 -45.14 38.29
C PRO A 124 30.09 -45.86 37.09
N THR A 125 30.77 -46.98 37.37
CA THR A 125 31.28 -47.91 36.34
C THR A 125 30.25 -48.94 35.88
N LYS A 126 29.07 -48.98 36.51
CA LYS A 126 27.92 -49.79 36.09
C LYS A 126 26.83 -48.89 35.49
N PRO A 127 26.02 -49.38 34.53
CA PRO A 127 24.93 -48.60 33.97
C PRO A 127 23.94 -48.15 35.05
N ASN A 128 23.57 -46.88 35.03
CA ASN A 128 22.46 -46.37 35.84
C ASN A 128 21.16 -46.48 35.03
N ILE A 129 20.17 -47.19 35.55
CA ILE A 129 18.92 -47.46 34.84
C ILE A 129 17.86 -46.44 35.26
N VAL A 130 17.35 -45.67 34.32
CA VAL A 130 16.27 -44.69 34.52
C VAL A 130 15.07 -45.13 33.68
N THR A 131 13.90 -45.26 34.29
CA THR A 131 12.67 -45.63 33.57
C THR A 131 11.81 -44.39 33.35
N VAL A 132 11.53 -44.06 32.09
CA VAL A 132 10.66 -42.94 31.71
C VAL A 132 9.54 -43.49 30.84
N ASN A 133 8.29 -43.31 31.26
CA ASN A 133 7.11 -43.79 30.53
C ASN A 133 7.17 -45.28 30.15
N GLY A 134 7.69 -46.12 31.06
CA GLY A 134 7.81 -47.58 30.86
C GLY A 134 9.01 -48.04 30.00
N VAL A 135 9.78 -47.12 29.43
CA VAL A 135 11.01 -47.44 28.69
C VAL A 135 12.22 -47.30 29.61
N LYS A 136 13.08 -48.32 29.65
CA LYS A 136 14.33 -48.32 30.42
C LYS A 136 15.45 -47.67 29.60
N TYR A 137 16.08 -46.65 30.18
CA TYR A 137 17.25 -45.96 29.65
C TYR A 137 18.47 -46.31 30.51
N GLU A 138 19.56 -46.71 29.88
CA GLU A 138 20.82 -47.04 30.55
C GLU A 138 21.82 -45.90 30.33
N GLN A 139 22.17 -45.21 31.41
CA GLN A 139 23.19 -44.15 31.41
C GLN A 139 24.55 -44.73 31.81
N ASN A 140 25.57 -44.47 30.99
CA ASN A 140 26.94 -44.88 31.25
C ASN A 140 27.88 -43.67 31.22
N TRP A 141 28.77 -43.56 32.20
CA TRP A 141 29.83 -42.55 32.26
C TRP A 141 31.20 -43.18 32.04
N TYR A 142 31.88 -42.74 30.99
CA TYR A 142 33.28 -43.08 30.73
C TYR A 142 34.13 -41.86 31.04
N VAL A 143 35.14 -42.04 31.89
CA VAL A 143 36.01 -40.96 32.37
C VAL A 143 37.43 -41.25 31.93
N GLY A 144 38.05 -40.31 31.23
CA GLY A 144 39.43 -40.44 30.81
C GLY A 144 40.20 -39.12 30.84
N HIS A 145 41.51 -39.23 30.93
CA HIS A 145 42.46 -38.14 30.79
C HIS A 145 42.71 -37.84 29.32
N CYS A 146 42.80 -36.57 28.99
CA CYS A 146 43.25 -36.13 27.68
C CYS A 146 43.95 -34.77 27.81
N VAL A 147 44.74 -34.40 26.82
CA VAL A 147 45.46 -33.12 26.79
C VAL A 147 45.00 -32.28 25.61
N GLN A 148 44.95 -30.96 25.80
CA GLN A 148 44.86 -30.00 24.70
C GLN A 148 46.14 -29.18 24.65
N GLN A 149 46.70 -29.00 23.46
CA GLN A 149 47.91 -28.20 23.28
C GLN A 149 47.57 -26.71 23.22
N VAL A 150 48.32 -25.88 23.94
CA VAL A 150 48.26 -24.42 23.83
C VAL A 150 49.11 -24.02 22.63
N VAL A 151 48.48 -23.85 21.46
CA VAL A 151 49.18 -23.38 20.26
C VAL A 151 49.21 -21.85 20.25
N THR A 152 50.40 -21.26 20.21
CA THR A 152 50.57 -19.85 19.85
C THR A 152 50.44 -19.72 18.34
N ALA A 153 49.31 -19.15 17.90
CA ALA A 153 48.98 -18.71 16.55
C ALA A 153 48.42 -19.77 15.58
N SER A 154 47.17 -19.48 15.18
CA SER A 154 46.44 -19.96 14.00
C SER A 154 46.21 -21.47 13.82
N ALA A 155 44.92 -21.82 13.89
CA ALA A 155 44.20 -22.86 13.15
C ALA A 155 43.58 -23.97 14.00
N GLN A 156 42.24 -23.95 13.99
CA GLN A 156 41.28 -24.98 14.41
C GLN A 156 41.20 -25.32 15.91
N GLU A 157 39.96 -25.50 16.37
CA GLU A 157 39.62 -26.00 17.70
C GLU A 157 40.26 -27.39 17.86
N GLN A 158 41.38 -27.48 18.59
CA GLN A 158 42.04 -28.77 18.79
C GLN A 158 41.22 -29.63 19.76
N THR A 159 40.70 -30.74 19.25
CA THR A 159 40.03 -31.76 20.04
C THR A 159 41.00 -32.35 21.07
N CYS A 160 40.55 -32.58 22.30
CA CYS A 160 41.37 -33.23 23.32
C CYS A 160 41.85 -34.61 22.85
N VAL A 161 43.17 -34.84 22.88
CA VAL A 161 43.84 -36.06 22.41
C VAL A 161 44.39 -36.90 23.56
N LYS A 162 44.65 -38.18 23.28
CA LYS A 162 45.18 -39.11 24.27
C LYS A 162 46.57 -38.62 24.73
N PRO A 163 46.88 -38.64 26.04
CA PRO A 163 48.20 -38.27 26.53
C PRO A 163 49.29 -39.12 25.87
N GLY A 164 50.29 -38.46 25.28
CA GLY A 164 51.52 -39.08 24.76
C GLY A 164 52.71 -38.83 25.68
N PRO A 165 53.92 -39.33 25.37
CA PRO A 165 55.12 -38.93 26.09
C PRO A 165 55.28 -37.41 25.98
N VAL A 166 55.25 -36.74 27.12
CA VAL A 166 55.21 -35.28 27.25
C VAL A 166 56.35 -34.64 26.45
N SER A 167 56.02 -33.97 25.35
CA SER A 167 56.99 -33.19 24.57
C SER A 167 56.53 -31.73 24.48
N GLY A 168 56.57 -31.01 25.60
CA GLY A 168 56.49 -29.55 25.62
C GLY A 168 55.73 -28.96 26.83
N PRO A 169 56.06 -27.72 27.25
CA PRO A 169 55.47 -27.07 28.42
C PRO A 169 54.09 -26.41 28.16
N ALA A 170 53.30 -26.93 27.21
CA ALA A 170 52.09 -26.28 26.70
C ALA A 170 50.83 -27.17 26.69
N ASP A 171 50.87 -28.37 27.28
CA ASP A 171 49.70 -29.25 27.33
C ASP A 171 48.84 -28.94 28.57
N VAL A 172 47.57 -28.58 28.35
CA VAL A 172 46.60 -28.39 29.44
C VAL A 172 45.88 -29.73 29.70
N PRO A 173 45.97 -30.27 30.92
CA PRO A 173 45.35 -31.56 31.26
C PRO A 173 43.85 -31.43 31.54
N PHE A 174 43.05 -32.24 30.85
CA PHE A 174 41.61 -32.34 31.01
C PHE A 174 41.17 -33.74 31.39
N TYR A 175 40.03 -33.83 32.07
CA TYR A 175 39.18 -35.02 32.06
C TYR A 175 38.15 -34.87 30.95
N ARG A 176 38.08 -35.84 30.04
CA ARG A 176 36.94 -36.03 29.16
C ARG A 176 35.96 -36.99 29.82
N VAL A 177 34.73 -36.54 29.99
CA VAL A 177 33.63 -37.39 30.45
C VAL A 177 32.70 -37.62 29.28
N VAL A 178 32.57 -38.87 28.86
CA VAL A 178 31.65 -39.30 27.80
C VAL A 178 30.45 -39.95 28.46
N VAL A 179 29.26 -39.46 28.11
CA VAL A 179 27.99 -40.01 28.56
C VAL A 179 27.33 -40.71 27.39
N ALA A 180 27.01 -41.99 27.56
CA ALA A 180 26.20 -42.75 26.61
C ALA A 180 24.88 -43.15 27.27
N VAL A 181 23.76 -42.81 26.62
CA VAL A 181 22.42 -43.20 27.04
C VAL A 181 21.83 -44.11 25.98
N SER A 182 21.53 -45.36 26.35
CA SER A 182 20.92 -46.34 25.45
C SER A 182 19.53 -46.76 25.87
N TRP A 183 18.65 -47.05 24.91
CA TRP A 183 17.28 -47.49 25.15
C TRP A 183 16.78 -48.43 24.04
N PRO A 184 15.87 -49.37 24.34
CA PRO A 184 15.34 -50.30 23.35
C PRO A 184 14.34 -49.59 22.41
N HIS A 185 14.50 -49.79 21.10
CA HIS A 185 13.54 -49.34 20.08
C HIS A 185 13.75 -50.09 18.76
N LYS A 186 12.65 -50.52 18.13
CA LYS A 186 12.68 -51.33 16.89
C LYS A 186 13.31 -50.63 15.68
N GLY A 187 13.28 -49.30 15.65
CA GLY A 187 13.86 -48.47 14.57
C GLY A 187 15.38 -48.22 14.67
N CYS A 188 16.10 -48.93 15.53
CA CYS A 188 17.54 -48.77 15.72
C CYS A 188 18.29 -50.08 15.44
N GLU A 189 19.59 -49.99 15.15
CA GLU A 189 20.46 -51.14 14.89
C GLU A 189 20.40 -52.12 16.08
N ASN A 190 20.15 -53.40 15.79
CA ASN A 190 19.96 -54.47 16.78
C ASN A 190 18.86 -54.18 17.84
N GLY A 191 17.91 -53.27 17.55
CA GLY A 191 16.81 -52.93 18.45
C GLY A 191 17.20 -52.01 19.62
N GLN A 192 18.40 -51.41 19.61
CA GLN A 192 18.90 -50.54 20.68
C GLN A 192 19.40 -49.21 20.11
N CYS A 193 18.77 -48.11 20.54
CA CYS A 193 19.24 -46.77 20.22
C CYS A 193 20.27 -46.31 21.25
N VAL A 194 21.17 -45.42 20.82
CA VAL A 194 22.15 -44.78 21.71
C VAL A 194 22.35 -43.31 21.33
N TYR A 195 22.42 -42.46 22.34
CA TYR A 195 22.85 -41.07 22.24
C TYR A 195 24.14 -40.90 23.04
N VAL A 196 25.15 -40.24 22.45
CA VAL A 196 26.44 -40.01 23.08
C VAL A 196 26.74 -38.52 23.07
N THR A 197 27.20 -38.01 24.20
CA THR A 197 27.69 -36.65 24.36
C THR A 197 28.95 -36.68 25.21
N SER A 198 29.76 -35.62 25.16
CA SER A 198 30.95 -35.51 25.98
C SER A 198 31.20 -34.09 26.44
N THR A 199 31.87 -33.95 27.58
CA THR A 199 32.34 -32.66 28.11
C THR A 199 33.81 -32.77 28.49
N LEU A 200 34.51 -31.64 28.42
CA LEU A 200 35.88 -31.49 28.92
C LEU A 200 35.83 -30.68 30.20
N ILE A 201 36.48 -31.20 31.24
CA ILE A 201 36.57 -30.58 32.55
C ILE A 201 38.05 -30.45 32.88
N SER A 202 38.51 -29.21 33.12
CA SER A 202 39.91 -28.95 33.45
C SER A 202 40.29 -29.69 34.74
N SER A 203 41.49 -30.27 34.76
CA SER A 203 42.05 -30.85 36.00
C SER A 203 42.73 -29.81 36.89
N VAL A 204 42.92 -28.59 36.40
CA VAL A 204 43.42 -27.40 37.10
C VAL A 204 42.35 -26.29 37.15
N GLY A 205 42.54 -25.23 37.95
CA GLY A 205 41.66 -24.05 37.92
C GLY A 205 41.48 -23.49 36.51
N ASP A 206 40.31 -22.91 36.21
CA ASP A 206 39.87 -22.61 34.84
C ASP A 206 40.95 -21.89 34.00
N PRO A 207 41.43 -22.49 32.89
CA PRO A 207 42.40 -21.84 32.02
C PRO A 207 41.75 -20.61 31.34
N VAL A 208 42.34 -19.43 31.56
CA VAL A 208 41.92 -18.19 30.89
C VAL A 208 42.46 -18.19 29.47
N PHE A 209 41.61 -18.47 28.48
CA PHE A 209 41.97 -18.33 27.08
C PHE A 209 41.97 -16.84 26.69
N TYR A 210 43.16 -16.25 26.46
CA TYR A 210 43.30 -14.95 25.81
C TYR A 210 42.96 -15.07 24.32
N ILE A 211 41.67 -15.05 23.98
CA ILE A 211 41.24 -14.93 22.59
C ILE A 211 41.42 -13.46 22.18
N LYS A 212 42.38 -13.16 21.31
CA LYS A 212 42.45 -11.86 20.61
C LYS A 212 41.18 -11.73 19.75
N ARG A 213 40.12 -11.13 20.27
CA ARG A 213 39.01 -10.68 19.42
C ARG A 213 39.49 -9.49 18.59
N PRO A 214 39.15 -9.41 17.29
CA PRO A 214 39.40 -8.22 16.50
C PRO A 214 38.67 -7.02 17.11
N ALA A 215 39.16 -5.81 16.84
CA ALA A 215 38.47 -4.56 17.19
C ALA A 215 37.01 -4.58 16.69
N PRO A 216 36.09 -3.84 17.32
CA PRO A 216 34.73 -3.76 16.82
C PRO A 216 34.71 -3.17 15.41
N LEU A 217 33.78 -3.63 14.56
CA LEU A 217 33.60 -3.19 13.19
C LEU A 217 32.10 -3.03 12.92
N ILE A 218 31.67 -1.81 12.57
CA ILE A 218 30.28 -1.46 12.29
C ILE A 218 29.89 -1.97 10.90
N GLY A 219 28.74 -2.65 10.82
CA GLY A 219 28.09 -2.90 9.54
C GLY A 219 27.47 -1.61 8.99
N ASN A 220 27.96 -1.10 7.86
CA ASN A 220 27.41 0.10 7.25
C ASN A 220 25.93 -0.14 6.85
N PRO A 221 24.95 0.59 7.43
CA PRO A 221 23.53 0.39 7.12
C PRO A 221 23.14 0.92 5.73
N GLY A 222 24.02 1.65 5.05
CA GLY A 222 23.70 2.35 3.81
C GLY A 222 22.76 3.54 4.03
N THR A 223 22.19 4.06 2.94
CA THR A 223 21.20 5.15 3.03
C THR A 223 19.90 4.64 3.64
N SER A 224 19.53 5.21 4.78
CA SER A 224 18.26 4.93 5.44
C SER A 224 17.22 6.01 5.12
N TYR A 225 15.95 5.62 5.14
CA TYR A 225 14.82 6.49 4.77
C TYR A 225 13.80 6.52 5.90
N ALA A 226 13.32 7.72 6.21
CA ALA A 226 12.25 7.94 7.15
C ALA A 226 11.20 8.90 6.56
N TYR A 227 10.05 8.99 7.22
CA TYR A 227 8.98 9.89 6.84
C TYR A 227 8.73 10.87 7.98
N ARG A 228 8.59 12.15 7.65
CA ARG A 228 8.20 13.18 8.63
C ARG A 228 6.90 12.75 9.31
N THR A 229 6.80 13.01 10.61
CA THR A 229 5.67 12.63 11.49
C THR A 229 5.37 11.12 11.61
N VAL A 230 6.19 10.24 11.04
CA VAL A 230 6.05 8.79 11.18
C VAL A 230 7.18 8.24 12.05
N ALA A 231 6.82 7.48 13.09
CA ALA A 231 7.81 6.83 13.95
C ALA A 231 8.71 5.89 13.14
N THR A 232 10.01 5.95 13.40
CA THR A 232 11.02 5.13 12.72
C THR A 232 12.02 4.58 13.73
N ASN A 233 12.64 3.45 13.38
CA ASN A 233 13.75 2.89 14.12
C ASN A 233 14.79 2.28 13.16
N LEU A 234 16.05 2.32 13.58
CA LEU A 234 17.19 1.72 12.91
C LEU A 234 18.15 1.17 13.97
N GLN A 235 18.36 -0.14 13.96
CA GLN A 235 19.33 -0.80 14.83
C GLN A 235 20.68 -0.88 14.12
N LEU A 236 21.70 -0.25 14.70
CA LEU A 236 23.09 -0.42 14.26
C LEU A 236 23.65 -1.76 14.75
N THR A 237 24.53 -2.36 13.97
CA THR A 237 25.16 -3.65 14.32
C THR A 237 26.67 -3.56 14.15
N ALA A 238 27.40 -4.26 15.00
CA ALA A 238 28.85 -4.38 14.93
C ALA A 238 29.28 -5.84 15.13
N SER A 239 30.39 -6.19 14.51
CA SER A 239 31.08 -7.48 14.68
C SER A 239 32.40 -7.26 15.42
N GLY A 240 32.96 -8.30 16.06
CA GLY A 240 34.18 -8.15 16.87
C GLY A 240 33.97 -7.40 18.18
N GLY A 241 35.07 -6.94 18.78
CA GLY A 241 35.11 -6.23 20.06
C GLY A 241 34.85 -7.11 21.29
N GLN A 242 35.30 -6.63 22.44
CA GLN A 242 34.97 -7.21 23.75
C GLN A 242 33.74 -6.53 24.36
N LEU A 243 32.74 -7.33 24.73
CA LEU A 243 31.51 -6.82 25.38
C LEU A 243 31.81 -6.19 26.77
N PRO A 244 31.01 -5.19 27.18
CA PRO A 244 29.90 -4.58 26.43
C PRO A 244 30.40 -3.66 25.31
N LEU A 245 29.62 -3.55 24.23
CA LEU A 245 29.81 -2.53 23.20
C LEU A 245 28.94 -1.32 23.54
N THR A 246 29.52 -0.12 23.48
CA THR A 246 28.82 1.15 23.70
C THR A 246 28.80 1.97 22.42
N TRP A 247 27.64 2.57 22.10
CA TRP A 247 27.45 3.35 20.89
C TRP A 247 27.33 4.84 21.18
N LYS A 248 27.95 5.65 20.33
CA LYS A 248 27.76 7.10 20.25
C LYS A 248 27.34 7.45 18.83
N VAL A 249 26.19 8.11 18.68
CA VAL A 249 25.67 8.50 17.37
C VAL A 249 25.37 10.00 17.37
N THR A 250 25.78 10.70 16.32
CA THR A 250 25.56 12.15 16.14
C THR A 250 25.10 12.46 14.72
N GLY A 251 24.48 13.63 14.51
CA GLY A 251 24.02 14.07 13.18
C GLY A 251 22.67 13.47 12.74
N GLN A 252 21.93 12.84 13.65
CA GLN A 252 20.60 12.29 13.37
C GLN A 252 19.61 13.42 13.00
N PRO A 253 18.64 13.14 12.11
CA PRO A 253 17.53 14.07 11.87
C PRO A 253 16.81 14.50 13.14
N THR A 254 16.40 15.76 13.20
CA THR A 254 15.63 16.34 14.32
C THR A 254 14.41 15.48 14.66
N GLY A 255 14.26 15.12 15.93
CA GLY A 255 13.19 14.24 16.42
C GLY A 255 13.58 12.76 16.54
N LEU A 256 14.79 12.38 16.13
CA LEU A 256 15.39 11.08 16.41
C LEU A 256 16.41 11.16 17.54
N SER A 257 16.54 10.07 18.28
CA SER A 257 17.51 9.88 19.37
C SER A 257 18.20 8.53 19.22
N ALA A 258 19.41 8.38 19.75
CA ALA A 258 20.11 7.11 19.77
C ALA A 258 20.29 6.62 21.21
N SER A 259 20.11 5.31 21.41
CA SER A 259 20.40 4.64 22.68
C SER A 259 21.85 4.16 22.75
N GLU A 260 22.31 3.79 23.94
CA GLU A 260 23.64 3.23 24.18
C GLU A 260 23.86 1.87 23.48
N SER A 261 22.78 1.19 23.09
CA SER A 261 22.81 -0.07 22.32
C SER A 261 22.82 0.13 20.80
N GLY A 262 22.92 1.38 20.34
CA GLY A 262 22.96 1.70 18.90
C GLY A 262 21.58 1.68 18.21
N LEU A 263 20.48 1.67 18.96
CA LEU A 263 19.14 1.85 18.39
C LEU A 263 18.88 3.35 18.19
N ILE A 264 18.78 3.78 16.94
CA ILE A 264 18.27 5.10 16.56
C ILE A 264 16.76 4.99 16.43
N SER A 265 16.00 5.81 17.15
CA SER A 265 14.53 5.79 17.10
C SER A 265 13.92 7.15 17.43
N GLY A 266 12.67 7.34 17.00
CA GLY A 266 11.91 8.56 17.26
C GLY A 266 10.97 8.90 16.11
N THR A 267 10.51 10.15 16.07
CA THR A 267 9.65 10.68 15.01
C THR A 267 10.31 11.92 14.42
N PRO A 268 10.79 11.87 13.16
CA PRO A 268 11.50 12.99 12.58
C PRO A 268 10.52 14.13 12.24
N THR A 269 10.94 15.37 12.48
CA THR A 269 10.10 16.56 12.32
C THR A 269 10.51 17.44 11.14
N GLN A 270 11.74 17.29 10.63
CA GLN A 270 12.29 18.11 9.56
C GLN A 270 12.62 17.25 8.33
N LEU A 271 12.26 17.76 7.15
CA LEU A 271 12.59 17.14 5.86
C LEU A 271 14.06 17.38 5.51
N GLY A 272 14.63 16.45 4.74
CA GLY A 272 15.96 16.60 4.17
C GLY A 272 16.88 15.42 4.42
N THR A 273 18.12 15.57 4.01
CA THR A 273 19.17 14.56 4.17
C THR A 273 20.10 14.99 5.31
N SER A 274 20.29 14.09 6.27
CA SER A 274 21.26 14.26 7.36
C SER A 274 22.38 13.24 7.22
N THR A 275 23.62 13.67 7.45
CA THR A 275 24.77 12.77 7.58
C THR A 275 24.89 12.35 9.04
N VAL A 276 24.76 11.05 9.29
CA VAL A 276 24.82 10.46 10.63
C VAL A 276 26.16 9.78 10.81
N THR A 277 26.87 10.15 11.87
CA THR A 277 28.13 9.54 12.28
C THR A 277 27.86 8.63 13.47
N ALA A 278 28.20 7.35 13.35
CA ALA A 278 28.07 6.37 14.42
C ALA A 278 29.46 5.82 14.78
N THR A 279 29.75 5.82 16.08
CA THR A 279 30.97 5.27 16.66
C THR A 279 30.60 4.17 17.65
N VAL A 280 31.24 3.01 17.52
CA VAL A 280 31.15 1.92 18.49
C VAL A 280 32.46 1.83 19.26
N THR A 281 32.39 1.57 20.56
CA THR A 281 33.54 1.39 21.45
C THR A 281 33.37 0.10 22.24
N ASP A 282 34.43 -0.69 22.34
CA ASP A 282 34.43 -1.92 23.14
C ASP A 282 34.97 -1.71 24.56
N ARG A 283 34.94 -2.75 25.40
CA ARG A 283 35.43 -2.66 26.79
C ARG A 283 36.91 -2.31 26.92
N ARG A 284 37.73 -2.55 25.89
CA ARG A 284 39.17 -2.24 25.88
C ARG A 284 39.44 -0.81 25.39
N GLY A 285 38.42 -0.12 24.89
CA GLY A 285 38.53 1.20 24.29
C GLY A 285 38.84 1.17 22.79
N ASP A 286 38.82 -0.01 22.15
CA ASP A 286 38.95 -0.11 20.70
C ASP A 286 37.67 0.43 20.04
N THR A 287 37.80 1.19 18.95
CA THR A 287 36.68 1.88 18.30
C THR A 287 36.63 1.66 16.80
N ASP A 288 35.42 1.74 16.25
CA ASP A 288 35.19 1.92 14.81
C ASP A 288 34.13 3.00 14.57
N THR A 289 34.22 3.70 13.45
CA THR A 289 33.34 4.83 13.10
C THR A 289 32.91 4.74 11.64
N VAL A 290 31.61 4.90 11.40
CA VAL A 290 31.01 4.94 10.07
C VAL A 290 30.10 6.15 9.90
N GLU A 291 30.07 6.68 8.69
CA GLU A 291 29.09 7.68 8.28
C GLU A 291 28.10 7.09 7.28
N PHE A 292 26.83 7.44 7.45
CA PHE A 292 25.77 7.08 6.51
C PHE A 292 24.72 8.19 6.41
N SER A 293 23.90 8.13 5.36
CA SER A 293 22.86 9.13 5.12
C SER A 293 21.51 8.67 5.65
N MET A 294 20.78 9.57 6.31
CA MET A 294 19.36 9.41 6.61
C MET A 294 18.56 10.47 5.85
N VAL A 295 17.61 10.03 5.03
CA VAL A 295 16.75 10.92 4.23
C VAL A 295 15.34 10.91 4.80
N VAL A 296 14.87 12.06 5.29
CA VAL A 296 13.50 12.26 5.75
C VAL A 296 12.66 12.83 4.60
N ASN A 297 11.72 12.02 4.11
CA ASN A 297 10.78 12.38 3.05
C ASN A 297 9.45 12.82 3.65
N ASP A 298 8.66 13.55 2.86
CA ASP A 298 7.26 13.79 3.21
C ASP A 298 6.40 12.59 2.81
N LEU A 299 5.22 12.45 3.40
CA LEU A 299 4.24 11.47 2.93
C LEU A 299 3.73 11.88 1.53
N PRO A 300 3.38 10.92 0.66
CA PRO A 300 2.70 11.25 -0.58
C PRO A 300 1.36 11.92 -0.26
N LYS A 301 0.98 12.89 -1.08
CA LYS A 301 -0.28 13.63 -0.98
C LYS A 301 -0.84 13.88 -2.37
N LEU A 302 -2.15 13.73 -2.52
CA LEU A 302 -2.90 14.12 -3.71
C LEU A 302 -3.65 15.43 -3.45
N THR A 303 -3.79 16.24 -4.49
CA THR A 303 -4.71 17.39 -4.49
C THR A 303 -6.13 16.88 -4.74
N ASP A 304 -7.12 17.46 -4.05
CA ASP A 304 -8.52 17.16 -4.31
C ASP A 304 -8.88 17.46 -5.76
N VAL A 305 -9.69 16.58 -6.34
CA VAL A 305 -10.14 16.66 -7.73
C VAL A 305 -11.64 16.88 -7.71
N GLU A 306 -12.10 17.91 -8.41
CA GLU A 306 -13.54 18.17 -8.54
C GLU A 306 -14.23 17.06 -9.33
N ASP A 307 -15.54 16.94 -9.14
CA ASP A 307 -16.35 16.00 -9.91
C ASP A 307 -16.22 16.28 -11.42
N GLN A 308 -16.09 15.20 -12.18
CA GLN A 308 -15.86 15.25 -13.62
C GLN A 308 -17.13 14.93 -14.39
N VAL A 309 -17.43 15.72 -15.42
CA VAL A 309 -18.52 15.48 -16.36
C VAL A 309 -17.97 15.46 -17.78
N THR A 310 -18.16 14.36 -18.50
CA THR A 310 -17.68 14.21 -19.88
C THR A 310 -18.78 13.67 -20.79
N GLN A 311 -18.65 13.90 -22.09
CA GLN A 311 -19.53 13.31 -23.09
C GLN A 311 -18.96 11.99 -23.60
N ILE A 312 -19.86 11.06 -23.90
CA ILE A 312 -19.52 9.83 -24.62
C ILE A 312 -18.84 10.17 -25.95
N GLY A 313 -17.75 9.46 -26.25
CA GLY A 313 -16.96 9.63 -27.46
C GLY A 313 -16.00 10.83 -27.46
N THR A 314 -15.95 11.62 -26.38
CA THR A 314 -15.02 12.76 -26.27
C THR A 314 -13.74 12.35 -25.56
N ALA A 315 -12.59 12.59 -26.17
CA ALA A 315 -11.29 12.30 -25.56
C ALA A 315 -11.07 13.13 -24.29
N VAL A 316 -10.47 12.49 -23.29
CA VAL A 316 -10.19 13.04 -21.96
C VAL A 316 -8.69 13.01 -21.71
N SER A 317 -8.19 14.06 -21.04
CA SER A 317 -6.87 14.09 -20.42
C SER A 317 -6.97 14.88 -19.11
N LEU A 318 -6.90 14.17 -17.98
CA LEU A 318 -6.98 14.73 -16.63
C LEU A 318 -5.71 14.35 -15.85
N ALA A 319 -4.89 15.33 -15.53
CA ALA A 319 -3.73 15.12 -14.67
C ALA A 319 -4.16 15.13 -13.20
N ILE A 320 -3.74 14.13 -12.43
CA ILE A 320 -3.94 14.10 -10.99
C ILE A 320 -2.64 14.59 -10.33
N PRO A 321 -2.62 15.75 -9.65
CA PRO A 321 -1.40 16.26 -9.05
C PRO A 321 -1.04 15.49 -7.77
N ALA A 322 0.24 15.16 -7.59
CA ALA A 322 0.80 14.64 -6.35
C ALA A 322 1.99 15.47 -5.87
N SER A 323 2.21 15.46 -4.56
CA SER A 323 3.38 16.02 -3.89
C SER A 323 3.90 15.08 -2.80
N GLY A 324 5.15 15.26 -2.39
CA GLY A 324 5.77 14.42 -1.36
C GLY A 324 6.02 12.98 -1.81
N GLY A 325 6.30 12.11 -0.85
CA GLY A 325 6.69 10.72 -1.11
C GLY A 325 8.10 10.56 -1.65
N ARG A 326 8.62 9.34 -1.53
CA ARG A 326 9.90 8.92 -2.08
C ARG A 326 9.76 8.48 -3.54
N THR A 327 10.59 9.02 -4.43
CA THR A 327 10.55 8.71 -5.86
C THR A 327 11.14 7.32 -6.20
N PRO A 328 10.67 6.68 -7.30
CA PRO A 328 9.56 7.10 -8.16
C PRO A 328 8.19 6.88 -7.51
N LEU A 329 7.20 7.67 -7.92
CA LEU A 329 5.80 7.47 -7.56
C LEU A 329 5.13 6.54 -8.58
N THR A 330 4.16 5.76 -8.12
CA THR A 330 3.36 4.84 -8.93
C THR A 330 1.88 5.09 -8.71
N TRP A 331 1.10 5.08 -9.79
CA TRP A 331 -0.30 5.48 -9.79
C TRP A 331 -1.21 4.32 -10.16
N SER A 332 -2.37 4.28 -9.52
CA SER A 332 -3.45 3.35 -9.83
C SER A 332 -4.79 4.06 -9.68
N ALA A 333 -5.80 3.57 -10.40
CA ALA A 333 -7.15 4.12 -10.32
C ALA A 333 -8.16 2.98 -10.38
N THR A 334 -9.22 3.12 -9.60
CA THR A 334 -10.38 2.23 -9.61
C THR A 334 -11.64 3.03 -9.89
N GLY A 335 -12.66 2.38 -10.44
CA GLY A 335 -13.93 3.05 -10.75
C GLY A 335 -13.91 3.96 -11.97
N LEU A 336 -12.80 4.03 -12.72
CA LEU A 336 -12.74 4.80 -13.97
C LEU A 336 -13.84 4.37 -14.96
N PRO A 337 -14.52 5.32 -15.63
CA PRO A 337 -15.41 5.00 -16.74
C PRO A 337 -14.74 4.13 -17.80
N THR A 338 -15.49 3.20 -18.37
CA THR A 338 -15.07 2.33 -19.47
C THR A 338 -14.51 3.16 -20.63
N GLY A 339 -13.28 2.83 -21.06
CA GLY A 339 -12.55 3.56 -22.10
C GLY A 339 -11.56 4.59 -21.55
N LEU A 340 -11.53 4.82 -20.24
CA LEU A 340 -10.50 5.61 -19.55
C LEU A 340 -9.51 4.70 -18.81
N SER A 341 -8.27 5.17 -18.69
CA SER A 341 -7.20 4.51 -17.95
C SER A 341 -6.27 5.53 -17.30
N ILE A 342 -5.52 5.15 -16.27
CA ILE A 342 -4.49 6.00 -15.66
C ILE A 342 -3.11 5.55 -16.10
N ASN A 343 -2.25 6.49 -16.45
CA ASN A 343 -0.83 6.21 -16.64
C ASN A 343 -0.15 6.03 -15.28
N ALA A 344 0.41 4.85 -15.04
CA ALA A 344 1.00 4.46 -13.76
C ALA A 344 2.23 5.29 -13.34
N LEU A 345 2.86 6.03 -14.26
CA LEU A 345 4.06 6.84 -13.99
C LEU A 345 3.76 8.32 -13.88
N THR A 346 2.78 8.83 -14.63
CA THR A 346 2.48 10.26 -14.69
C THR A 346 1.23 10.67 -13.92
N GLY A 347 0.37 9.72 -13.52
CA GLY A 347 -0.89 10.03 -12.86
C GLY A 347 -1.94 10.68 -13.76
N VAL A 348 -1.73 10.69 -15.09
CA VAL A 348 -2.68 11.23 -16.05
C VAL A 348 -3.73 10.18 -16.38
N VAL A 349 -5.00 10.49 -16.12
CA VAL A 349 -6.17 9.74 -16.59
C VAL A 349 -6.49 10.19 -18.02
N SER A 350 -6.48 9.26 -18.96
CA SER A 350 -6.77 9.54 -20.36
C SER A 350 -7.55 8.43 -21.05
N GLY A 351 -8.13 8.77 -22.20
CA GLY A 351 -8.90 7.83 -23.02
C GLY A 351 -10.16 8.47 -23.59
N THR A 352 -11.08 7.64 -24.07
CA THR A 352 -12.38 8.09 -24.59
C THR A 352 -13.47 7.23 -23.98
N PRO A 353 -14.38 7.80 -23.17
CA PRO A 353 -15.42 7.02 -22.52
C PRO A 353 -16.44 6.53 -23.55
N THR A 354 -16.82 5.26 -23.45
CA THR A 354 -17.65 4.58 -24.47
C THR A 354 -19.05 4.21 -24.01
N THR A 355 -19.35 4.40 -22.73
CA THR A 355 -20.64 4.02 -22.13
C THR A 355 -21.13 5.06 -21.14
N TYR A 356 -22.45 5.25 -21.12
CA TYR A 356 -23.13 6.03 -20.10
C TYR A 356 -22.89 5.42 -18.72
N GLN A 357 -22.41 6.21 -17.77
CA GLN A 357 -22.28 5.80 -16.37
C GLN A 357 -21.95 6.98 -15.48
N THR A 358 -22.34 6.86 -14.21
CA THR A 358 -21.81 7.68 -13.12
C THR A 358 -21.07 6.74 -12.18
N ARG A 359 -19.79 7.00 -11.92
CA ARG A 359 -18.97 6.18 -11.02
C ARG A 359 -18.22 7.04 -10.01
N SER A 360 -18.06 6.51 -8.80
CA SER A 360 -17.04 6.99 -7.87
C SER A 360 -15.68 6.48 -8.35
N VAL A 361 -14.79 7.40 -8.69
CA VAL A 361 -13.41 7.11 -9.08
C VAL A 361 -12.53 7.29 -7.85
N THR A 362 -11.62 6.36 -7.62
CA THR A 362 -10.58 6.50 -6.59
C THR A 362 -9.22 6.35 -7.23
N VAL A 363 -8.41 7.40 -7.14
CA VAL A 363 -7.02 7.40 -7.59
C VAL A 363 -6.13 7.25 -6.37
N THR A 364 -5.13 6.37 -6.47
CA THR A 364 -4.14 6.10 -5.43
C THR A 364 -2.74 6.28 -5.97
N VAL A 365 -1.91 7.05 -5.26
CA VAL A 365 -0.48 7.16 -5.51
C VAL A 365 0.28 6.40 -4.43
N THR A 366 1.29 5.65 -4.84
CA THR A 366 2.19 4.87 -3.96
C THR A 366 3.62 5.28 -4.23
N ASP A 367 4.38 5.57 -3.17
CA ASP A 367 5.78 5.94 -3.26
C ASP A 367 6.71 4.71 -3.20
N LYS A 368 8.02 4.91 -3.43
CA LYS A 368 9.01 3.82 -3.41
C LYS A 368 9.14 3.13 -2.05
N GLY A 369 8.78 3.79 -0.95
CA GLY A 369 8.78 3.20 0.39
C GLY A 369 7.46 2.53 0.77
N GLY A 370 6.50 2.42 -0.17
CA GLY A 370 5.21 1.78 0.05
C GLY A 370 4.20 2.65 0.80
N LYS A 371 4.44 3.95 0.95
CA LYS A 371 3.45 4.89 1.50
C LYS A 371 2.46 5.28 0.41
N THR A 372 1.20 5.45 0.79
CA THR A 372 0.09 5.68 -0.14
C THR A 372 -0.72 6.91 0.23
N ALA A 373 -1.31 7.56 -0.78
CA ALA A 373 -2.38 8.54 -0.62
C ALA A 373 -3.44 8.32 -1.70
N SER A 374 -4.69 8.64 -1.38
CA SER A 374 -5.82 8.43 -2.29
C SER A 374 -6.75 9.64 -2.30
N VAL A 375 -7.37 9.88 -3.44
CA VAL A 375 -8.44 10.88 -3.64
C VAL A 375 -9.61 10.20 -4.33
N ALA A 376 -10.83 10.59 -3.97
CA ALA A 376 -12.05 10.08 -4.58
C ALA A 376 -12.93 11.24 -5.07
N PHE A 377 -13.53 11.05 -6.24
CA PHE A 377 -14.42 12.01 -6.89
C PHE A 377 -15.40 11.28 -7.81
N THR A 378 -16.49 11.95 -8.18
CA THR A 378 -17.48 11.37 -9.10
C THR A 378 -17.09 11.66 -10.54
N TRP A 379 -17.22 10.65 -11.41
CA TRP A 379 -17.11 10.83 -12.85
C TRP A 379 -18.42 10.45 -13.53
N LYS A 380 -19.04 11.41 -14.19
CA LYS A 380 -20.31 11.27 -14.92
C LYS A 380 -20.08 11.36 -16.43
N VAL A 381 -20.42 10.30 -17.15
CA VAL A 381 -20.37 10.25 -18.62
C VAL A 381 -21.78 10.43 -19.17
N LEU A 382 -22.02 11.54 -19.85
CA LEU A 382 -23.30 11.89 -20.45
C LEU A 382 -23.44 11.34 -21.87
N THR A 383 -24.66 10.93 -22.22
CA THR A 383 -25.06 10.64 -23.61
C THR A 383 -25.96 11.73 -24.17
N LEU A 384 -26.68 12.46 -23.32
CA LEU A 384 -27.55 13.56 -23.70
C LEU A 384 -26.74 14.68 -24.36
N LYS A 385 -27.13 15.06 -25.57
CA LYS A 385 -26.53 16.14 -26.35
C LYS A 385 -27.65 16.95 -26.99
N LEU A 386 -27.43 18.25 -27.10
CA LEU A 386 -28.32 19.17 -27.80
C LEU A 386 -27.60 19.73 -29.03
N SER A 387 -28.19 19.56 -30.21
CA SER A 387 -27.64 20.05 -31.47
C SER A 387 -27.58 21.57 -31.49
N ASP A 388 -26.57 22.13 -32.15
CA ASP A 388 -26.52 23.56 -32.44
C ASP A 388 -27.55 23.92 -33.53
N PRO A 389 -28.55 24.79 -33.25
CA PRO A 389 -29.47 25.23 -34.28
C PRO A 389 -28.85 26.27 -35.23
N GLY A 390 -27.66 26.79 -34.94
CA GLY A 390 -27.06 27.91 -35.65
C GLY A 390 -27.74 29.25 -35.34
N THR A 391 -27.30 30.31 -36.01
CA THR A 391 -27.96 31.62 -35.90
C THR A 391 -29.34 31.57 -36.52
N ARG A 392 -30.32 32.08 -35.78
CA ARG A 392 -31.69 32.25 -36.26
C ARG A 392 -32.00 33.73 -36.49
N THR A 393 -32.78 34.02 -37.52
CA THR A 393 -33.23 35.37 -37.83
C THR A 393 -34.73 35.37 -38.08
N ASP A 394 -35.45 36.24 -37.36
CA ASP A 394 -36.88 36.49 -37.56
C ASP A 394 -37.13 38.02 -37.50
N TYR A 395 -38.35 38.44 -37.81
CA TYR A 395 -38.75 39.84 -37.77
C TYR A 395 -39.70 40.13 -36.62
N ILE A 396 -39.76 41.40 -36.22
CA ILE A 396 -40.79 41.89 -35.32
C ILE A 396 -42.19 41.59 -35.91
N ARG A 397 -43.09 41.09 -35.06
CA ARG A 397 -44.44 40.57 -35.32
C ARG A 397 -44.51 39.20 -36.01
N ASP A 398 -43.39 38.50 -36.19
CA ASP A 398 -43.44 37.13 -36.70
C ASP A 398 -44.13 36.19 -35.70
N GLN A 399 -45.03 35.37 -36.22
CA GLN A 399 -45.61 34.26 -35.47
C GLN A 399 -44.71 33.04 -35.61
N ILE A 400 -44.07 32.66 -34.50
CA ILE A 400 -43.15 31.53 -34.43
C ILE A 400 -43.93 30.31 -33.94
N SER A 401 -43.79 29.20 -34.65
CA SER A 401 -44.33 27.90 -34.27
C SER A 401 -43.38 26.78 -34.72
N GLY A 402 -43.36 25.67 -33.99
CA GLY A 402 -42.59 24.48 -34.35
C GLY A 402 -41.06 24.57 -34.18
N VAL A 403 -40.51 25.64 -33.60
CA VAL A 403 -39.06 25.72 -33.36
C VAL A 403 -38.70 24.81 -32.21
N ARG A 404 -37.92 23.76 -32.48
CA ARG A 404 -37.51 22.74 -31.51
C ARG A 404 -36.03 22.44 -31.69
N LEU A 405 -35.29 22.33 -30.60
CA LEU A 405 -33.97 21.72 -30.63
C LEU A 405 -34.14 20.22 -30.44
N THR A 406 -33.36 19.41 -31.17
CA THR A 406 -33.47 17.96 -31.09
C THR A 406 -32.43 17.41 -30.11
N PRO A 407 -32.85 16.80 -28.99
CA PRO A 407 -31.90 16.11 -28.12
C PRO A 407 -31.51 14.78 -28.75
N THR A 408 -30.27 14.38 -28.55
CA THR A 408 -29.77 13.05 -28.92
C THR A 408 -29.17 12.37 -27.70
N GLY A 409 -29.37 11.07 -27.54
CA GLY A 409 -29.02 10.35 -26.31
C GLY A 409 -29.88 10.75 -25.10
N GLY A 410 -29.46 10.38 -23.90
CA GLY A 410 -30.25 10.53 -22.67
C GLY A 410 -31.45 9.59 -22.58
N SER A 411 -32.21 9.72 -21.49
CA SER A 411 -33.43 8.93 -21.26
C SER A 411 -34.69 9.80 -21.21
N ALA A 412 -35.63 9.57 -22.12
CA ALA A 412 -36.95 10.21 -22.10
C ALA A 412 -37.78 9.84 -20.84
N PRO A 413 -38.74 10.68 -20.42
CA PRO A 413 -39.14 11.97 -21.02
C PRO A 413 -38.12 13.08 -20.76
N TYR A 414 -38.14 14.08 -21.64
CA TYR A 414 -37.32 15.28 -21.50
C TYR A 414 -38.15 16.42 -20.92
N THR A 415 -37.52 17.24 -20.08
CA THR A 415 -38.07 18.52 -19.60
C THR A 415 -37.21 19.67 -20.11
N TRP A 416 -37.87 20.74 -20.51
CA TRP A 416 -37.27 21.85 -21.23
C TRP A 416 -37.43 23.16 -20.46
N ARG A 417 -36.41 24.01 -20.54
CA ARG A 417 -36.54 25.43 -20.21
C ARG A 417 -35.66 26.25 -21.14
N ALA A 418 -35.89 27.55 -21.18
CA ALA A 418 -35.08 28.46 -21.95
C ALA A 418 -34.90 29.77 -21.18
N GLU A 419 -33.77 30.40 -21.44
CA GLU A 419 -33.42 31.72 -20.93
C GLU A 419 -33.13 32.62 -22.12
N ASN A 420 -33.40 33.92 -21.97
CA ASN A 420 -33.10 34.94 -22.97
C ASN A 420 -33.73 34.66 -24.34
N LEU A 421 -34.97 34.13 -24.36
CA LEU A 421 -35.75 34.06 -25.60
C LEU A 421 -36.15 35.47 -26.04
N PRO A 422 -36.31 35.72 -27.36
CA PRO A 422 -36.93 36.95 -27.84
C PRO A 422 -38.26 37.27 -27.16
N ASP A 423 -38.50 38.55 -26.87
CA ASP A 423 -39.71 38.98 -26.18
C ASP A 423 -40.98 38.50 -26.91
N GLY A 424 -41.89 37.90 -26.16
CA GLY A 424 -43.13 37.30 -26.67
C GLY A 424 -43.01 35.83 -27.11
N LEU A 425 -41.82 35.23 -27.06
CA LEU A 425 -41.63 33.80 -27.25
C LEU A 425 -41.54 33.05 -25.90
N GLN A 426 -42.03 31.82 -25.89
CA GLN A 426 -41.97 30.92 -24.73
C GLN A 426 -41.62 29.50 -25.18
N ILE A 427 -41.04 28.72 -24.28
CA ILE A 427 -40.78 27.29 -24.50
C ILE A 427 -41.79 26.45 -23.73
N ASP A 428 -42.37 25.45 -24.40
CA ASP A 428 -43.18 24.43 -23.74
C ASP A 428 -42.27 23.47 -22.96
N ALA A 429 -42.46 23.37 -21.65
CA ALA A 429 -41.59 22.60 -20.77
C ALA A 429 -41.62 21.08 -21.01
N SER A 430 -42.66 20.55 -21.67
CA SER A 430 -42.84 19.12 -21.91
C SER A 430 -42.38 18.71 -23.31
N THR A 431 -42.57 19.58 -24.29
CA THR A 431 -42.28 19.27 -25.69
C THR A 431 -41.01 19.95 -26.20
N GLY A 432 -40.57 21.05 -25.59
CA GLY A 432 -39.43 21.84 -26.04
C GLY A 432 -39.74 22.73 -27.25
N GLU A 433 -41.01 22.95 -27.58
CA GLU A 433 -41.42 23.88 -28.63
C GLU A 433 -41.26 25.32 -28.17
N ILE A 434 -40.50 26.10 -28.93
CA ILE A 434 -40.46 27.55 -28.81
C ILE A 434 -41.51 28.12 -29.77
N SER A 435 -42.49 28.83 -29.21
CA SER A 435 -43.59 29.43 -29.95
C SER A 435 -44.01 30.78 -29.37
N GLY A 436 -44.77 31.54 -30.13
CA GLY A 436 -45.30 32.84 -29.72
C GLY A 436 -45.24 33.86 -30.84
N THR A 437 -45.35 35.14 -30.49
CA THR A 437 -45.21 36.25 -31.44
C THR A 437 -44.05 37.10 -31.01
N VAL A 438 -43.08 37.31 -31.91
CA VAL A 438 -41.95 38.21 -31.65
C VAL A 438 -42.48 39.62 -31.47
N ARG A 439 -42.36 40.18 -30.26
CA ARG A 439 -42.84 41.52 -29.96
C ARG A 439 -41.79 42.56 -30.24
N TRP A 440 -40.58 42.35 -29.73
CA TRP A 440 -39.51 43.34 -29.72
C TRP A 440 -38.13 42.70 -29.70
N GLY A 441 -37.11 43.41 -30.19
CA GLY A 441 -35.73 42.95 -30.05
C GLY A 441 -34.79 43.44 -31.13
N THR A 442 -33.52 43.12 -30.95
CA THR A 442 -32.48 43.29 -31.97
C THR A 442 -31.64 42.03 -32.05
N ARG A 443 -31.15 41.53 -30.91
CA ARG A 443 -30.38 40.29 -30.84
C ARG A 443 -30.46 39.69 -29.44
N TYR A 444 -30.66 38.38 -29.37
CA TYR A 444 -30.66 37.61 -28.15
C TYR A 444 -29.59 36.51 -28.18
N LEU A 445 -29.03 36.21 -27.01
CA LEU A 445 -28.22 35.01 -26.76
C LEU A 445 -29.09 34.00 -26.04
N SER A 446 -29.99 33.37 -26.80
CA SER A 446 -30.99 32.44 -26.27
C SER A 446 -30.33 31.14 -25.85
N THR A 447 -30.60 30.70 -24.62
CA THR A 447 -30.07 29.45 -24.09
C THR A 447 -31.21 28.49 -23.82
N VAL A 448 -31.18 27.32 -24.46
CA VAL A 448 -32.16 26.26 -24.25
C VAL A 448 -31.51 25.15 -23.44
N TYR A 449 -32.22 24.69 -22.41
CA TYR A 449 -31.83 23.60 -21.53
C TYR A 449 -32.75 22.42 -21.78
N VAL A 450 -32.15 21.23 -21.87
CA VAL A 450 -32.87 19.97 -21.87
C VAL A 450 -32.36 19.13 -20.72
N LYS A 451 -33.29 18.63 -19.93
CA LYS A 451 -33.03 17.70 -18.84
C LYS A 451 -33.75 16.38 -19.09
N ASP A 452 -33.04 15.28 -18.91
CA ASP A 452 -33.60 13.95 -19.09
C ASP A 452 -34.18 13.37 -17.79
N ARG A 453 -34.79 12.18 -17.89
CA ARG A 453 -35.38 11.49 -16.74
C ARG A 453 -34.37 11.12 -15.65
N MET A 454 -33.10 10.94 -16.00
CA MET A 454 -32.03 10.62 -15.05
C MET A 454 -31.52 11.87 -14.31
N GLY A 455 -31.99 13.04 -14.72
CA GLY A 455 -31.62 14.32 -14.15
C GLY A 455 -30.41 14.96 -14.84
N ASP A 456 -29.96 14.39 -15.96
CA ASP A 456 -28.86 14.91 -16.75
C ASP A 456 -29.35 16.14 -17.52
N GLU A 457 -28.67 17.26 -17.36
CA GLU A 457 -29.05 18.51 -17.99
C GLU A 457 -27.90 19.01 -18.88
N VAL A 458 -28.24 19.37 -20.11
CA VAL A 458 -27.33 20.04 -21.04
C VAL A 458 -28.01 21.27 -21.60
N SER A 459 -27.21 22.25 -21.99
CA SER A 459 -27.70 23.48 -22.58
C SER A 459 -27.04 23.79 -23.92
N ARG A 460 -27.72 24.61 -24.72
CA ARG A 460 -27.17 25.19 -25.94
C ARG A 460 -27.56 26.66 -26.02
N THR A 461 -26.57 27.52 -26.16
CA THR A 461 -26.75 28.95 -26.44
C THR A 461 -26.56 29.19 -27.94
N PHE A 462 -27.45 29.95 -28.54
CA PHE A 462 -27.36 30.35 -29.95
C PHE A 462 -27.85 31.79 -30.13
N VAL A 463 -27.46 32.39 -31.25
CA VAL A 463 -27.85 33.77 -31.58
C VAL A 463 -29.24 33.76 -32.21
N TRP A 464 -30.11 34.65 -31.71
CA TRP A 464 -31.40 34.92 -32.31
C TRP A 464 -31.51 36.41 -32.65
N ASP A 465 -31.34 36.71 -33.93
CA ASP A 465 -31.44 38.08 -34.46
C ASP A 465 -32.90 38.41 -34.77
N ILE A 466 -33.33 39.58 -34.29
CA ILE A 466 -34.68 40.11 -34.50
C ILE A 466 -34.57 41.38 -35.35
N LEU A 467 -35.03 41.29 -36.59
CA LEU A 467 -34.98 42.39 -37.54
C LEU A 467 -36.23 43.26 -37.45
N ALA A 468 -36.02 44.56 -37.66
CA ALA A 468 -37.12 45.51 -37.83
C ALA A 468 -37.89 45.20 -39.12
N ARG A 469 -39.22 45.19 -39.03
CA ARG A 469 -40.12 45.02 -40.19
C ARG A 469 -40.63 46.35 -40.71
N GLN A 470 -40.77 47.32 -39.82
CA GLN A 470 -41.20 48.69 -40.12
C GLN A 470 -40.14 49.69 -39.66
N VAL A 471 -40.13 50.87 -40.27
CA VAL A 471 -39.15 51.93 -39.96
C VAL A 471 -39.28 52.44 -38.52
N ASN A 472 -40.48 52.36 -37.94
CA ASN A 472 -40.80 52.76 -36.57
C ASN A 472 -40.66 51.62 -35.54
N ASP A 473 -40.11 50.47 -35.93
CA ASP A 473 -39.70 49.43 -34.99
C ASP A 473 -38.39 49.85 -34.33
N LEU A 474 -38.39 49.95 -33.00
CA LEU A 474 -37.19 50.31 -32.25
C LEU A 474 -36.17 49.17 -32.35
N ARG A 475 -34.92 49.52 -32.64
CA ARG A 475 -33.79 48.58 -32.65
C ARG A 475 -32.50 49.23 -32.21
N VAL A 476 -31.59 48.43 -31.65
CA VAL A 476 -30.21 48.84 -31.35
C VAL A 476 -29.37 48.76 -32.64
N THR A 477 -28.50 49.74 -32.86
CA THR A 477 -27.62 49.82 -34.04
C THR A 477 -26.14 49.94 -33.69
N ALA A 478 -25.82 50.37 -32.48
CA ALA A 478 -24.46 50.34 -31.94
C ALA A 478 -24.47 49.75 -30.51
N PRO A 479 -23.59 48.79 -30.17
CA PRO A 479 -22.61 48.15 -31.04
C PRO A 479 -23.28 47.42 -32.21
N SER A 480 -22.51 47.14 -33.28
CA SER A 480 -23.06 46.51 -34.49
C SER A 480 -23.80 45.22 -34.12
N PRO A 481 -25.09 45.07 -34.44
CA PRO A 481 -25.84 43.87 -34.07
C PRO A 481 -25.28 42.57 -34.64
N SER A 482 -24.60 42.62 -35.79
CA SER A 482 -23.97 41.45 -36.40
C SER A 482 -22.66 41.04 -35.71
N ALA A 483 -21.97 41.98 -35.06
CA ALA A 483 -20.71 41.75 -34.35
C ALA A 483 -20.66 42.62 -33.07
N PRO A 484 -21.49 42.33 -32.07
CA PRO A 484 -21.68 43.21 -30.93
C PRO A 484 -20.70 42.95 -29.78
N ASP A 485 -19.96 41.84 -29.81
CA ASP A 485 -19.04 41.42 -28.74
C ASP A 485 -17.94 42.47 -28.49
N GLN A 486 -17.60 42.66 -27.22
CA GLN A 486 -16.65 43.67 -26.77
C GLN A 486 -15.47 43.04 -26.02
N THR A 487 -14.33 43.72 -26.04
CA THR A 487 -13.16 43.34 -25.24
C THR A 487 -12.65 44.54 -24.46
N GLY A 488 -12.20 44.31 -23.22
CA GLY A 488 -11.54 45.33 -22.39
C GLY A 488 -10.39 44.72 -21.57
N THR A 489 -9.68 45.58 -20.84
CA THR A 489 -8.59 45.18 -19.93
C THR A 489 -8.93 45.66 -18.53
N ALA A 490 -8.76 44.80 -17.52
CA ALA A 490 -9.00 45.17 -16.14
C ALA A 490 -8.13 46.39 -15.72
N GLY A 491 -8.74 47.35 -15.05
CA GLY A 491 -8.10 48.59 -14.60
C GLY A 491 -7.98 49.70 -15.66
N GLN A 492 -8.36 49.46 -16.92
CA GLN A 492 -8.32 50.48 -17.96
C GLN A 492 -9.70 51.14 -18.18
N PRO A 493 -9.81 52.49 -18.19
CA PRO A 493 -11.08 53.16 -18.37
C PRO A 493 -11.64 52.88 -19.78
N VAL A 494 -12.93 52.62 -19.84
CA VAL A 494 -13.68 52.41 -21.07
C VAL A 494 -14.74 53.50 -21.20
N ALA A 495 -14.91 54.00 -22.42
CA ALA A 495 -16.05 54.80 -22.82
C ALA A 495 -16.55 54.33 -24.18
N PHE A 496 -17.81 53.92 -24.23
CA PHE A 496 -18.39 53.25 -25.38
C PHE A 496 -19.83 53.75 -25.61
N THR A 497 -20.14 54.20 -26.82
CA THR A 497 -21.47 54.73 -27.15
C THR A 497 -22.36 53.62 -27.71
N VAL A 498 -23.57 53.53 -27.16
CA VAL A 498 -24.65 52.68 -27.68
C VAL A 498 -25.67 53.55 -28.41
N ARG A 499 -26.24 53.03 -29.50
CA ARG A 499 -27.20 53.78 -30.33
C ARG A 499 -28.42 52.93 -30.67
N ALA A 500 -29.56 53.59 -30.80
CA ALA A 500 -30.79 53.00 -31.27
C ALA A 500 -31.36 53.79 -32.45
N SER A 501 -32.26 53.16 -33.21
CA SER A 501 -32.98 53.79 -34.32
C SER A 501 -34.39 53.21 -34.42
N GLY A 502 -35.27 53.90 -35.14
CA GLY A 502 -36.70 53.58 -35.16
C GLY A 502 -37.40 54.03 -33.87
N GLY A 503 -38.54 53.41 -33.55
CA GLY A 503 -39.35 53.80 -32.39
C GLY A 503 -40.21 55.05 -32.64
N SER A 504 -40.68 55.64 -31.54
CA SER A 504 -41.51 56.85 -31.53
C SER A 504 -40.64 58.10 -31.34
N ASN A 505 -40.55 58.93 -32.39
CA ASN A 505 -39.62 60.07 -32.53
C ASN A 505 -39.93 61.30 -31.64
N SER A 506 -40.73 61.17 -30.58
CA SER A 506 -41.24 62.31 -29.80
C SER A 506 -40.48 62.58 -28.49
N GLY A 507 -39.49 61.78 -28.13
CA GLY A 507 -38.80 61.92 -26.84
C GLY A 507 -37.43 61.24 -26.76
N TYR A 508 -36.89 61.23 -25.54
CA TYR A 508 -35.61 60.61 -25.18
C TYR A 508 -35.76 59.10 -24.95
N ASN A 509 -34.76 58.33 -25.39
CA ASN A 509 -34.64 56.91 -25.10
C ASN A 509 -34.02 56.68 -23.72
N THR A 510 -34.61 55.78 -22.93
CA THR A 510 -34.04 55.31 -21.66
C THR A 510 -33.19 54.07 -21.91
N TRP A 511 -31.93 54.11 -21.49
CA TRP A 511 -30.99 53.00 -21.62
C TRP A 511 -30.74 52.32 -20.29
N SER A 512 -30.73 51.00 -20.30
CA SER A 512 -30.37 50.16 -19.16
C SER A 512 -29.50 48.99 -19.64
N ALA A 513 -28.70 48.46 -18.74
CA ALA A 513 -27.84 47.33 -19.02
C ALA A 513 -27.78 46.41 -17.81
N THR A 514 -27.85 45.11 -18.04
CA THR A 514 -27.55 44.08 -17.04
C THR A 514 -26.34 43.26 -17.48
N GLY A 515 -25.67 42.61 -16.53
CA GLY A 515 -24.49 41.79 -16.82
C GLY A 515 -23.26 42.56 -17.29
N LEU A 516 -23.19 43.89 -17.10
CA LEU A 516 -21.97 44.65 -17.35
C LEU A 516 -20.81 44.17 -16.45
N PRO A 517 -19.57 44.13 -16.97
CA PRO A 517 -18.39 43.91 -16.14
C PRO A 517 -18.35 44.83 -14.91
N PRO A 518 -17.95 44.33 -13.72
CA PRO A 518 -17.90 45.13 -12.50
C PRO A 518 -17.06 46.40 -12.66
N GLY A 519 -17.64 47.55 -12.34
CA GLY A 519 -17.01 48.88 -12.48
C GLY A 519 -17.41 49.64 -13.75
N LEU A 520 -18.22 49.04 -14.63
CA LEU A 520 -18.89 49.73 -15.74
C LEU A 520 -20.33 50.10 -15.37
N GLY A 521 -20.79 51.24 -15.88
CA GLY A 521 -22.17 51.68 -15.79
C GLY A 521 -22.65 52.26 -17.12
N ILE A 522 -23.97 52.32 -17.30
CA ILE A 522 -24.60 52.93 -18.47
C ILE A 522 -25.36 54.19 -18.04
N ALA A 523 -25.23 55.25 -18.84
CA ALA A 523 -26.00 56.47 -18.70
C ALA A 523 -26.56 56.88 -20.07
N GLN A 524 -27.63 57.65 -20.05
CA GLN A 524 -28.17 58.24 -21.26
C GLN A 524 -27.23 59.34 -21.78
N SER A 525 -27.03 59.42 -23.10
CA SER A 525 -26.08 60.34 -23.73
C SER A 525 -26.65 60.89 -25.03
N GLY A 526 -27.76 61.63 -24.95
CA GLY A 526 -28.45 62.22 -26.11
C GLY A 526 -29.88 61.69 -26.26
N GLN A 527 -30.53 62.08 -27.37
CA GLN A 527 -31.93 61.70 -27.64
C GLN A 527 -32.10 60.20 -27.88
N TYR A 528 -31.21 59.60 -28.67
CA TYR A 528 -31.27 58.19 -29.06
C TYR A 528 -30.12 57.34 -28.48
N ASP A 529 -29.09 58.01 -27.98
CA ASP A 529 -27.80 57.42 -27.65
C ASP A 529 -27.67 57.20 -26.13
N GLY A 530 -27.01 56.13 -25.76
CA GLY A 530 -26.53 55.85 -24.41
C GLY A 530 -25.01 55.78 -24.41
N ARG A 531 -24.40 55.81 -23.22
CA ARG A 531 -22.96 55.70 -23.06
C ARG A 531 -22.63 54.79 -21.90
N ILE A 532 -21.89 53.74 -22.19
CA ILE A 532 -21.26 52.88 -21.19
C ILE A 532 -19.92 53.52 -20.82
N THR A 533 -19.70 53.72 -19.53
CA THR A 533 -18.46 54.31 -19.01
C THR A 533 -18.03 53.60 -17.74
N GLY A 534 -16.74 53.61 -17.44
CA GLY A 534 -16.20 53.17 -16.16
C GLY A 534 -14.88 52.44 -16.34
N THR A 535 -14.47 51.70 -15.31
CA THR A 535 -13.23 50.92 -15.35
C THR A 535 -13.57 49.49 -14.92
N PRO A 536 -13.48 48.50 -15.82
CA PRO A 536 -13.74 47.11 -15.45
C PRO A 536 -12.66 46.64 -14.48
N THR A 537 -13.05 45.95 -13.42
CA THR A 537 -12.14 45.60 -12.30
C THR A 537 -11.77 44.13 -12.23
N THR A 538 -12.57 43.25 -12.83
CA THR A 538 -12.42 41.80 -12.71
C THR A 538 -12.33 41.15 -14.10
N PRO A 539 -11.22 40.44 -14.41
CA PRO A 539 -11.12 39.63 -15.62
C PRO A 539 -12.20 38.56 -15.70
N GLY A 540 -12.71 38.29 -16.89
CA GLY A 540 -13.80 37.33 -17.12
C GLY A 540 -14.61 37.65 -18.37
N THR A 541 -15.50 36.73 -18.73
CA THR A 541 -16.47 36.91 -19.83
C THR A 541 -17.86 37.12 -19.26
N TYR A 542 -18.49 38.21 -19.64
CA TYR A 542 -19.80 38.64 -19.15
C TYR A 542 -20.81 38.64 -20.28
N VAL A 543 -22.03 38.16 -20.03
CA VAL A 543 -23.15 38.28 -20.97
C VAL A 543 -23.89 39.57 -20.64
N VAL A 544 -23.81 40.55 -21.54
CA VAL A 544 -24.42 41.87 -21.38
C VAL A 544 -25.75 41.89 -22.10
N GLU A 545 -26.81 42.32 -21.41
CA GLU A 545 -28.09 42.67 -22.02
C GLU A 545 -28.22 44.19 -22.05
N LEU A 546 -28.18 44.79 -23.23
CA LEU A 546 -28.55 46.20 -23.41
C LEU A 546 -30.03 46.30 -23.76
N LYS A 547 -30.75 47.11 -22.98
CA LYS A 547 -32.16 47.39 -23.22
C LYS A 547 -32.37 48.89 -23.37
N VAL A 548 -32.98 49.26 -24.50
CA VAL A 548 -33.43 50.63 -24.79
C VAL A 548 -34.95 50.67 -24.78
N VAL A 549 -35.55 51.69 -24.17
CA VAL A 549 -36.99 51.94 -24.14
C VAL A 549 -37.27 53.34 -24.67
N ASP A 550 -38.20 53.49 -25.60
CA ASP A 550 -38.59 54.79 -26.15
C ASP A 550 -39.73 55.45 -25.34
N SER A 551 -40.07 56.69 -25.71
CA SER A 551 -41.14 57.46 -25.07
C SER A 551 -42.54 56.84 -25.17
N ALA A 552 -42.76 55.92 -26.10
CA ALA A 552 -44.02 55.20 -26.27
C ALA A 552 -44.01 53.80 -25.64
N GLN A 553 -43.02 53.53 -24.77
CA GLN A 553 -42.83 52.24 -24.11
C GLN A 553 -42.59 51.07 -25.07
N LYS A 554 -42.08 51.33 -26.28
CA LYS A 554 -41.48 50.28 -27.11
C LYS A 554 -40.07 50.03 -26.61
N TRP A 555 -39.59 48.79 -26.68
CA TRP A 555 -38.22 48.47 -26.29
C TRP A 555 -37.48 47.67 -27.36
N ALA A 556 -36.16 47.63 -27.25
CA ALA A 556 -35.32 46.74 -28.01
C ALA A 556 -34.19 46.23 -27.11
N THR A 557 -33.83 44.96 -27.32
CA THR A 557 -32.77 44.29 -26.57
C THR A 557 -31.66 43.85 -27.52
N LEU A 558 -30.40 44.14 -27.14
CA LEU A 558 -29.19 43.63 -27.78
C LEU A 558 -28.34 42.90 -26.74
N MET A 559 -28.17 41.60 -26.93
CA MET A 559 -27.29 40.77 -26.10
C MET A 559 -25.97 40.46 -26.79
N PHE A 560 -24.88 40.52 -26.03
CA PHE A 560 -23.53 40.21 -26.51
C PHE A 560 -22.60 39.84 -25.36
N THR A 561 -21.42 39.33 -25.69
CA THR A 561 -20.40 38.99 -24.70
C THR A 561 -19.37 40.11 -24.56
N TRP A 562 -18.96 40.39 -23.33
CA TRP A 562 -17.86 41.29 -23.03
C TRP A 562 -16.75 40.51 -22.33
N THR A 563 -15.58 40.41 -22.96
CA THR A 563 -14.40 39.75 -22.36
C THR A 563 -13.43 40.76 -21.79
N VAL A 564 -13.19 40.72 -20.48
CA VAL A 564 -12.19 41.53 -19.78
C VAL A 564 -10.94 40.67 -19.54
N ARG A 565 -9.80 41.14 -20.03
CA ARG A 565 -8.49 40.49 -19.86
C ARG A 565 -7.72 41.05 -18.67
#